data_AF-A0AAN6P6U9-F1
#
_entry.id   AF-A0AAN6P6U9-F1
#
_cell.length_a   1.000
_cell.length_b   1.000
_cell.length_c   1.000
_cell.angle_alpha   90.00
_cell.angle_beta   90.00
_cell.angle_gamma   90.00
#
_symmetry.space_group_name_H-M   'P 1'
#
loop_
_entity.id
_entity.type
_entity.pdbx_description
1 polymer ?
#
loop_
_entity_poly.entity_id
_entity_poly.type
_entity_poly.pdbx_seq_one_letter_code
_entity_poly.pdbx_strand_id
1 'polypeptide(L)'
;MRTFALLALSYLSTAVWAGGYQGCLERVWTYQAYLIDGLNAVNDQTLGFKCANANFDKATGDCRVDWERCESKTAPAPKDKGWRVPEDETKPIDAEATAKKCYEEHNKRGRRIYNFPPFSVAKKQAEFNALITKVNDIVNKAYREIRTADNKHLWEDFDTTTDKIVTARAGDHGPYLLKSAGEHERLKGVVTIKKQKLGPNPVANPPADWETLDWTVTEDEAKRNGVADADERLGKFRADFYKAGSIAQEYDQVIESYKRVQESKTTCR
;
A
#
# COMPACT_ATOMS: atom_id res chain seq x y z
N MET A 1 -5.38 39.27 -22.20
CA MET A 1 -5.45 38.94 -20.76
C MET A 1 -6.41 37.79 -20.55
N ARG A 2 -6.04 36.87 -19.64
CA ARG A 2 -6.84 35.81 -18.99
C ARG A 2 -7.11 34.55 -19.84
N THR A 3 -6.25 33.53 -19.78
CA THR A 3 -6.20 32.42 -18.78
C THR A 3 -7.43 31.52 -18.80
N PHE A 4 -7.28 30.32 -19.38
CA PHE A 4 -7.86 29.07 -18.87
C PHE A 4 -6.92 27.92 -19.24
N ALA A 5 -5.78 27.88 -18.57
CA ALA A 5 -5.08 26.63 -18.30
C ALA A 5 -5.66 26.12 -16.98
N LEU A 6 -6.50 25.10 -17.02
CA LEU A 6 -6.92 24.28 -15.87
C LEU A 6 -7.76 23.11 -16.37
N LEU A 7 -7.49 21.93 -15.82
CA LEU A 7 -8.33 20.71 -15.84
C LEU A 7 -8.21 19.79 -17.06
N ALA A 8 -7.11 19.06 -17.12
CA ALA A 8 -7.14 17.62 -17.43
C ALA A 8 -5.93 16.91 -16.81
N LEU A 9 -5.72 17.10 -15.50
CA LEU A 9 -5.02 16.08 -14.69
C LEU A 9 -6.02 14.94 -14.49
N SER A 10 -6.27 14.21 -15.57
CA SER A 10 -6.84 12.88 -15.53
C SER A 10 -5.80 11.99 -14.86
N TYR A 11 -5.80 11.99 -13.54
CA TYR A 11 -5.20 10.94 -12.73
C TYR A 11 -6.00 9.67 -13.03
N LEU A 12 -5.58 9.03 -14.12
CA LEU A 12 -5.83 7.64 -14.39
C LEU A 12 -5.51 6.91 -13.08
N SER A 13 -6.47 6.15 -12.57
CA SER A 13 -6.20 5.05 -11.67
C SER A 13 -5.25 4.11 -12.40
N THR A 14 -3.97 4.43 -12.38
CA THR A 14 -2.93 3.67 -13.02
C THR A 14 -2.89 2.34 -12.30
N ALA A 15 -3.06 1.30 -13.10
CA ALA A 15 -2.82 -0.06 -12.67
C ALA A 15 -1.33 -0.14 -12.34
N VAL A 16 -0.98 0.04 -11.07
CA VAL A 16 0.40 -0.01 -10.64
C VAL A 16 0.78 -1.47 -10.46
N TRP A 17 1.61 -1.97 -11.38
CA TRP A 17 2.00 -3.38 -11.44
C TRP A 17 3.16 -3.64 -10.51
N ALA A 18 2.85 -4.40 -9.47
CA ALA A 18 3.78 -5.07 -8.60
C ALA A 18 3.01 -6.27 -8.01
N GLY A 19 3.68 -7.38 -7.71
CA GLY A 19 3.26 -8.79 -7.52
C GLY A 19 1.96 -9.21 -6.84
N GLY A 20 0.90 -8.41 -6.81
CA GLY A 20 -0.48 -8.70 -6.41
C GLY A 20 -0.69 -8.99 -4.92
N TYR A 21 0.28 -9.62 -4.28
CA TYR A 21 0.25 -10.02 -2.87
C TYR A 21 0.14 -8.82 -1.93
N GLN A 22 0.88 -7.75 -2.19
CA GLN A 22 0.76 -6.48 -1.47
C GLN A 22 -0.68 -5.93 -1.54
N GLY A 23 -1.35 -6.02 -2.69
CA GLY A 23 -2.75 -5.61 -2.82
C GLY A 23 -3.71 -6.47 -1.98
N CYS A 24 -3.38 -7.75 -1.74
CA CYS A 24 -4.13 -8.60 -0.82
C CYS A 24 -3.87 -8.23 0.65
N LEU A 25 -2.62 -7.91 1.03
CA LEU A 25 -2.30 -7.36 2.35
C LEU A 25 -3.07 -6.06 2.64
N GLU A 26 -3.24 -5.18 1.66
CA GLU A 26 -3.98 -3.92 1.84
C GLU A 26 -5.47 -4.14 2.14
N ARG A 27 -6.05 -5.19 1.58
CA ARG A 27 -7.43 -5.58 1.87
C ARG A 27 -7.53 -6.15 3.30
N VAL A 28 -6.55 -6.95 3.73
CA VAL A 28 -6.42 -7.38 5.13
C VAL A 28 -6.31 -6.19 6.07
N TRP A 29 -5.40 -5.27 5.77
CA TRP A 29 -5.15 -4.06 6.55
C TRP A 29 -6.39 -3.17 6.69
N THR A 30 -7.14 -3.00 5.60
CA THR A 30 -8.40 -2.25 5.63
C THR A 30 -9.46 -2.96 6.47
N TYR A 31 -9.47 -4.30 6.48
CA TYR A 31 -10.35 -5.05 7.37
C TYR A 31 -9.96 -4.92 8.84
N GLN A 32 -8.67 -4.98 9.17
CA GLN A 32 -8.19 -4.71 10.54
C GLN A 32 -8.58 -3.30 10.99
N ALA A 33 -8.41 -2.30 10.11
CA ALA A 33 -8.88 -0.94 10.39
C ALA A 33 -10.40 -0.85 10.60
N TYR A 34 -11.17 -1.62 9.83
CA TYR A 34 -12.62 -1.71 10.03
C TYR A 34 -12.98 -2.31 11.39
N LEU A 35 -12.23 -3.30 11.88
CA LEU A 35 -12.44 -3.84 13.23
C LEU A 35 -12.16 -2.79 14.31
N ILE A 36 -11.11 -1.98 14.12
CA ILE A 36 -10.78 -0.86 15.02
C ILE A 36 -11.86 0.23 14.97
N ASP A 37 -12.30 0.63 13.77
CA ASP A 37 -13.38 1.62 13.59
C ASP A 37 -14.69 1.11 14.19
N GLY A 38 -14.93 -0.21 14.16
CA GLY A 38 -16.07 -0.87 14.77
C GLY A 38 -16.20 -0.67 16.28
N LEU A 39 -15.13 -0.26 16.97
CA LEU A 39 -15.15 0.10 18.39
C LEU A 39 -15.78 1.49 18.64
N ASN A 40 -15.88 2.35 17.61
CA ASN A 40 -16.55 3.64 17.69
C ASN A 40 -18.09 3.47 17.70
N ALA A 41 -18.80 4.50 18.18
CA ALA A 41 -20.24 4.57 18.04
C ALA A 41 -20.67 4.48 16.56
N VAL A 42 -21.81 3.85 16.29
CA VAL A 42 -22.28 3.51 14.93
C VAL A 42 -22.29 4.71 13.97
N ASN A 43 -22.60 5.90 14.47
CA ASN A 43 -22.66 7.14 13.68
C ASN A 43 -21.28 7.72 13.32
N ASP A 44 -20.25 7.37 14.10
CA ASP A 44 -18.88 7.84 13.91
C ASP A 44 -18.07 6.91 13.00
N GLN A 45 -18.60 5.73 12.68
CA GLN A 45 -17.98 4.75 11.79
C GLN A 45 -17.97 5.25 10.34
N THR A 46 -16.80 5.16 9.71
CA THR A 46 -16.58 5.61 8.32
C THR A 46 -15.93 4.57 7.42
N LEU A 47 -15.40 3.49 7.99
CA LEU A 47 -14.91 2.30 7.28
C LEU A 47 -15.99 1.23 7.20
N GLY A 48 -15.87 0.34 6.23
CA GLY A 48 -16.89 -0.69 5.98
C GLY A 48 -18.17 -0.10 5.40
N PHE A 49 -18.04 0.95 4.59
CA PHE A 49 -19.13 1.49 3.77
C PHE A 49 -18.69 1.53 2.32
N LYS A 50 -19.65 1.35 1.42
CA LYS A 50 -19.42 1.41 -0.03
C LYS A 50 -20.42 2.34 -0.69
N CYS A 51 -19.98 2.99 -1.75
CA CYS A 51 -20.85 3.64 -2.71
C CYS A 51 -20.78 2.86 -4.03
N ALA A 52 -21.93 2.64 -4.68
CA ALA A 52 -21.91 2.09 -6.03
C ALA A 52 -21.18 3.06 -6.97
N ASN A 53 -20.30 2.54 -7.84
CA ASN A 53 -19.50 3.38 -8.73
C ASN A 53 -20.35 4.34 -9.59
N ALA A 54 -21.52 3.91 -10.05
CA ALA A 54 -22.45 4.75 -10.82
C ALA A 54 -22.99 5.96 -10.02
N ASN A 55 -22.97 5.87 -8.69
CA ASN A 55 -23.45 6.89 -7.76
C ASN A 55 -22.31 7.67 -7.11
N PHE A 56 -21.05 7.30 -7.34
CA PHE A 56 -19.91 7.97 -6.74
C PHE A 56 -19.50 9.20 -7.56
N ASP A 57 -19.54 10.37 -6.93
CA ASP A 57 -19.08 11.60 -7.54
C ASP A 57 -17.59 11.83 -7.21
N LYS A 58 -16.73 11.61 -8.21
CA LYS A 58 -15.28 11.74 -8.02
C LYS A 58 -14.82 13.16 -7.69
N ALA A 59 -15.55 14.19 -8.12
CA ALA A 59 -15.15 15.58 -7.92
C ALA A 59 -15.39 16.02 -6.47
N THR A 60 -16.50 15.58 -5.89
CA THR A 60 -16.85 15.88 -4.49
C THR A 60 -16.36 14.81 -3.51
N GLY A 61 -16.07 13.61 -4.01
CA GLY A 61 -15.81 12.42 -3.22
C GLY A 61 -17.06 11.85 -2.55
N ASP A 62 -18.27 12.31 -2.87
CA ASP A 62 -19.50 11.89 -2.18
C ASP A 62 -20.32 10.85 -2.96
N CYS A 63 -21.27 10.22 -2.28
CA CYS A 63 -22.22 9.30 -2.89
C CYS A 63 -23.55 10.02 -3.15
N ARG A 64 -24.00 10.01 -4.41
CA ARG A 64 -25.22 10.71 -4.86
C ARG A 64 -26.52 10.14 -4.33
N VAL A 65 -26.53 8.87 -3.94
CA VAL A 65 -27.69 8.20 -3.36
C VAL A 65 -27.46 8.05 -1.88
N ASP A 66 -26.77 6.99 -1.46
CA ASP A 66 -26.43 6.74 -0.06
C ASP A 66 -25.20 5.84 0.06
N TRP A 67 -24.54 5.96 1.21
CA TRP A 67 -23.47 5.06 1.60
C TRP A 67 -24.06 3.79 2.21
N GLU A 68 -23.83 2.65 1.55
CA GLU A 68 -24.28 1.36 2.04
C GLU A 68 -23.26 0.79 3.02
N ARG A 69 -23.71 0.38 4.21
CA ARG A 69 -22.86 -0.40 5.10
C ARG A 69 -22.51 -1.71 4.40
N CYS A 70 -21.24 -2.05 4.39
CA CYS A 70 -20.77 -3.34 3.98
C CYS A 70 -21.25 -4.33 5.03
N GLU A 71 -22.43 -4.92 4.82
CA GLU A 71 -22.82 -6.11 5.56
C GLU A 71 -21.67 -7.11 5.46
N SER A 72 -21.44 -7.93 6.50
CA SER A 72 -20.33 -8.90 6.61
C SER A 72 -20.09 -9.77 5.36
N LYS A 73 -21.06 -9.80 4.44
CA LYS A 73 -21.02 -10.45 3.13
C LYS A 73 -20.34 -9.66 2.00
N THR A 74 -20.09 -8.33 2.09
CA THR A 74 -19.72 -7.52 0.89
C THR A 74 -18.53 -6.54 0.93
N ALA A 75 -17.86 -6.19 2.04
CA ALA A 75 -16.52 -5.54 2.01
C ALA A 75 -15.92 -5.34 3.42
N PRO A 76 -14.62 -5.00 3.59
CA PRO A 76 -13.43 -5.66 3.06
C PRO A 76 -13.12 -6.98 3.81
N ALA A 77 -14.10 -7.54 4.53
CA ALA A 77 -13.94 -8.76 5.30
C ALA A 77 -13.46 -9.92 4.42
N PRO A 78 -12.31 -10.55 4.77
CA PRO A 78 -11.97 -11.87 4.26
C PRO A 78 -13.14 -12.81 4.59
N LYS A 79 -13.81 -13.36 3.57
CA LYS A 79 -14.97 -14.24 3.80
C LYS A 79 -14.50 -15.59 4.34
N ASP A 80 -15.26 -16.23 5.23
CA ASP A 80 -14.97 -17.58 5.76
C ASP A 80 -14.90 -18.64 4.65
N LYS A 81 -15.80 -18.54 3.66
CA LYS A 81 -15.75 -19.33 2.40
C LYS A 81 -14.89 -18.68 1.30
N GLY A 82 -14.16 -17.62 1.64
CA GLY A 82 -13.28 -16.87 0.76
C GLY A 82 -11.83 -17.04 1.20
N TRP A 83 -11.13 -15.91 1.30
CA TRP A 83 -9.68 -15.88 1.55
C TRP A 83 -9.31 -15.71 3.02
N ARG A 84 -10.28 -15.74 3.95
CA ARG A 84 -9.98 -15.73 5.39
C ARG A 84 -9.18 -16.97 5.77
N VAL A 85 -8.15 -16.76 6.59
CA VAL A 85 -7.47 -17.80 7.35
C VAL A 85 -7.44 -17.33 8.81
N PRO A 86 -8.16 -17.99 9.74
CA PRO A 86 -8.10 -17.64 11.16
C PRO A 86 -6.71 -17.96 11.73
N GLU A 87 -6.23 -17.14 12.67
CA GLU A 87 -4.99 -17.41 13.41
C GLU A 87 -5.30 -18.30 14.62
N ASP A 88 -6.25 -17.89 15.47
CA ASP A 88 -6.78 -18.67 16.58
C ASP A 88 -8.16 -18.13 17.05
N GLU A 89 -8.64 -18.55 18.22
CA GLU A 89 -9.93 -18.11 18.79
C GLU A 89 -9.94 -16.62 19.21
N THR A 90 -8.78 -16.04 19.50
CA THR A 90 -8.59 -14.66 19.97
C THR A 90 -8.20 -13.71 18.84
N LYS A 91 -7.57 -14.21 17.79
CA LYS A 91 -7.14 -13.44 16.61
C LYS A 91 -7.93 -13.84 15.38
N PRO A 92 -8.82 -12.96 14.89
CA PRO A 92 -9.80 -13.35 13.89
C PRO A 92 -9.19 -13.73 12.54
N ILE A 93 -7.96 -13.28 12.23
CA ILE A 93 -7.25 -13.57 10.98
C ILE A 93 -5.72 -13.63 11.15
N ASP A 94 -5.08 -14.58 10.48
CA ASP A 94 -3.64 -14.52 10.16
C ASP A 94 -3.50 -13.66 8.91
N ALA A 95 -2.88 -12.48 9.04
CA ALA A 95 -2.79 -11.52 7.95
C ALA A 95 -2.03 -12.04 6.73
N GLU A 96 -0.95 -12.78 6.93
CA GLU A 96 -0.11 -13.28 5.85
C GLU A 96 -0.74 -14.48 5.16
N ALA A 97 -1.22 -15.46 5.93
CA ALA A 97 -1.90 -16.61 5.35
C ALA A 97 -3.19 -16.18 4.61
N THR A 98 -3.92 -15.21 5.16
CA THR A 98 -5.10 -14.62 4.51
C THR A 98 -4.71 -13.91 3.20
N ALA A 99 -3.62 -13.13 3.19
CA ALA A 99 -3.15 -12.46 1.98
C ALA A 99 -2.65 -13.44 0.91
N LYS A 100 -1.94 -14.51 1.30
CA LYS A 100 -1.51 -15.60 0.40
C LYS A 100 -2.70 -16.26 -0.28
N LYS A 101 -3.71 -16.64 0.51
CA LYS A 101 -4.93 -17.27 0.00
C LYS A 101 -5.70 -16.33 -0.94
N CYS A 102 -5.74 -15.03 -0.65
CA CYS A 102 -6.29 -14.02 -1.55
C CYS A 102 -5.54 -13.97 -2.88
N TYR A 103 -4.21 -13.97 -2.83
CA TYR A 103 -3.35 -13.95 -4.01
C TYR A 103 -3.57 -15.20 -4.88
N GLU A 104 -3.56 -16.38 -4.27
CA GLU A 104 -3.82 -17.65 -4.93
C GLU A 104 -5.19 -17.68 -5.62
N GLU A 105 -6.25 -17.23 -4.95
CA GLU A 105 -7.59 -17.21 -5.53
C GLU A 105 -7.71 -16.26 -6.74
N HIS A 106 -7.00 -15.14 -6.73
CA HIS A 106 -6.93 -14.25 -7.89
C HIS A 106 -6.16 -14.90 -9.04
N ASN A 107 -4.99 -15.49 -8.74
CA ASN A 107 -4.16 -16.16 -9.73
C ASN A 107 -4.86 -17.36 -10.38
N LYS A 108 -5.55 -18.21 -9.61
CA LYS A 108 -6.36 -19.32 -10.14
C LYS A 108 -7.41 -18.85 -11.15
N ARG A 109 -7.91 -17.63 -10.98
CA ARG A 109 -8.94 -17.03 -11.85
C ARG A 109 -8.35 -16.17 -12.97
N GLY A 110 -7.02 -16.10 -13.08
CA GLY A 110 -6.32 -15.21 -14.02
C GLY A 110 -6.64 -13.73 -13.77
N ARG A 111 -7.04 -13.37 -12.54
CA ARG A 111 -7.45 -12.01 -12.20
C ARG A 111 -6.27 -11.23 -11.64
N ARG A 112 -6.13 -10.00 -12.12
CA ARG A 112 -5.15 -9.07 -11.57
C ARG A 112 -5.67 -8.50 -10.26
N ILE A 113 -4.74 -8.24 -9.34
CA ILE A 113 -5.03 -7.58 -8.07
C ILE A 113 -4.60 -6.12 -8.22
N TYR A 114 -5.58 -5.24 -8.32
CA TYR A 114 -5.37 -3.80 -8.34
C TYR A 114 -5.60 -3.21 -6.95
N ASN A 115 -5.08 -1.99 -6.74
CA ASN A 115 -5.58 -1.11 -5.67
C ASN A 115 -7.10 -1.03 -5.81
N PHE A 116 -7.81 -1.36 -4.74
CA PHE A 116 -9.26 -1.32 -4.76
C PHE A 116 -9.74 0.15 -4.74
N PRO A 117 -10.90 0.46 -5.33
CA PRO A 117 -11.42 1.82 -5.30
C PRO A 117 -11.74 2.25 -3.86
N PRO A 118 -11.26 3.39 -3.36
CA PRO A 118 -11.47 3.79 -1.97
C PRO A 118 -12.95 3.90 -1.56
N PHE A 119 -13.80 4.39 -2.45
CA PHE A 119 -15.24 4.46 -2.24
C PHE A 119 -15.93 3.10 -2.07
N SER A 120 -15.23 1.98 -2.30
CA SER A 120 -15.75 0.64 -2.03
C SER A 120 -15.52 0.15 -0.60
N VAL A 121 -14.78 0.90 0.22
CA VAL A 121 -14.45 0.51 1.61
C VAL A 121 -14.59 1.63 2.63
N ALA A 122 -14.60 2.90 2.20
CA ALA A 122 -14.69 4.04 3.10
C ALA A 122 -15.60 5.14 2.54
N LYS A 123 -16.34 5.80 3.44
CA LYS A 123 -17.12 7.00 3.12
C LYS A 123 -16.20 8.12 2.64
N LYS A 124 -16.70 8.96 1.72
CA LYS A 124 -16.11 10.24 1.32
C LYS A 124 -14.64 10.16 0.90
N GLN A 125 -14.29 9.17 0.08
CA GLN A 125 -12.91 8.93 -0.31
C GLN A 125 -12.80 8.52 -1.79
N ALA A 126 -12.10 9.33 -2.58
CA ALA A 126 -11.86 9.08 -4.01
C ALA A 126 -10.44 8.53 -4.26
N GLU A 127 -9.44 9.11 -3.60
CA GLU A 127 -8.03 8.84 -3.86
C GLU A 127 -7.43 7.83 -2.88
N PHE A 128 -6.61 6.90 -3.41
CA PHE A 128 -6.07 5.77 -2.62
C PHE A 128 -5.09 6.23 -1.55
N ASN A 129 -4.19 7.18 -1.85
CA ASN A 129 -3.25 7.69 -0.87
C ASN A 129 -3.96 8.43 0.27
N ALA A 130 -5.02 9.17 -0.06
CA ALA A 130 -5.85 9.83 0.96
C ALA A 130 -6.71 8.83 1.75
N LEU A 131 -7.06 7.67 1.19
CA LEU A 131 -7.61 6.56 1.98
C LEU A 131 -6.62 6.07 3.02
N ILE A 132 -5.35 5.88 2.64
CA ILE A 132 -4.31 5.41 3.57
C ILE A 132 -4.18 6.38 4.74
N THR A 133 -4.10 7.69 4.47
CA THR A 133 -4.09 8.73 5.50
C THR A 133 -5.34 8.68 6.37
N LYS A 134 -6.53 8.62 5.76
CA LYS A 134 -7.79 8.55 6.51
C LYS A 134 -7.86 7.34 7.44
N VAL A 135 -7.48 6.16 6.96
CA VAL A 135 -7.45 4.95 7.78
C VAL A 135 -6.47 5.12 8.95
N ASN A 136 -5.29 5.69 8.71
CA ASN A 136 -4.34 5.97 9.77
C ASN A 136 -4.89 6.92 10.84
N ASP A 137 -5.58 7.99 10.43
CA ASP A 137 -6.19 8.96 11.34
C ASP A 137 -7.25 8.30 12.23
N ILE A 138 -8.10 7.45 11.63
CA ILE A 138 -9.13 6.68 12.35
C ILE A 138 -8.47 5.75 13.37
N VAL A 139 -7.47 4.98 12.96
CA VAL A 139 -6.78 4.01 13.83
C VAL A 139 -6.05 4.71 14.97
N ASN A 140 -5.35 5.81 14.70
CA ASN A 140 -4.65 6.59 15.72
C ASN A 140 -5.60 7.29 16.68
N LYS A 141 -6.74 7.81 16.19
CA LYS A 141 -7.79 8.38 17.05
C LYS A 141 -8.35 7.31 17.99
N ALA A 142 -8.74 6.16 17.43
CA ALA A 142 -9.24 5.04 18.22
C ALA A 142 -8.21 4.56 19.25
N TYR A 143 -6.92 4.51 18.91
CA TYR A 143 -5.88 4.14 19.86
C TYR A 143 -5.86 5.05 21.10
N ARG A 144 -6.00 6.36 20.90
CA ARG A 144 -5.95 7.34 22.00
C ARG A 144 -7.22 7.33 22.84
N GLU A 145 -8.37 7.08 22.23
CA GLU A 145 -9.67 7.31 22.86
C GLU A 145 -10.29 6.03 23.46
N ILE A 146 -10.07 4.86 22.86
CA ILE A 146 -10.85 3.65 23.17
C ILE A 146 -9.99 2.37 23.32
N ARG A 147 -8.67 2.49 23.31
CA ARG A 147 -7.76 1.36 23.54
C ARG A 147 -7.85 0.89 25.00
N THR A 148 -7.98 -0.41 25.16
CA THR A 148 -7.92 -1.14 26.43
C THR A 148 -6.82 -2.20 26.35
N ALA A 149 -6.61 -2.96 27.43
CA ALA A 149 -5.72 -4.12 27.41
C ALA A 149 -6.26 -5.22 26.48
N ASP A 150 -7.58 -5.47 26.54
CA ASP A 150 -8.23 -6.58 25.84
C ASP A 150 -8.21 -6.44 24.31
N ASN A 151 -8.34 -5.21 23.80
CA ASN A 151 -8.40 -4.94 22.37
C ASN A 151 -7.06 -4.47 21.76
N LYS A 152 -5.98 -4.36 22.57
CA LYS A 152 -4.67 -3.86 22.14
C LYS A 152 -4.13 -4.58 20.90
N HIS A 153 -4.38 -5.87 20.79
CA HIS A 153 -3.95 -6.73 19.69
C HIS A 153 -4.38 -6.20 18.31
N LEU A 154 -5.53 -5.51 18.21
CA LEU A 154 -6.02 -4.95 16.94
C LEU A 154 -5.03 -3.96 16.31
N TRP A 155 -4.40 -3.12 17.15
CA TRP A 155 -3.39 -2.17 16.68
C TRP A 155 -2.06 -2.83 16.36
N GLU A 156 -1.66 -3.85 17.14
CA GLU A 156 -0.46 -4.63 16.89
C GLU A 156 -0.56 -5.38 15.55
N ASP A 157 -1.72 -5.97 15.26
CA ASP A 157 -2.01 -6.65 13.99
C ASP A 157 -2.02 -5.67 12.81
N PHE A 158 -2.64 -4.50 12.99
CA PHE A 158 -2.66 -3.43 11.98
C PHE A 158 -1.25 -2.91 11.67
N ASP A 159 -0.43 -2.69 12.69
CA ASP A 159 0.95 -2.20 12.54
C ASP A 159 1.85 -3.24 11.89
N THR A 160 1.74 -4.49 12.32
CA THR A 160 2.46 -5.62 11.72
C THR A 160 2.10 -5.77 10.24
N THR A 161 0.82 -5.63 9.89
CA THR A 161 0.36 -5.71 8.51
C THR A 161 0.84 -4.51 7.69
N THR A 162 0.90 -3.32 8.28
CA THR A 162 1.50 -2.12 7.67
C THR A 162 2.97 -2.37 7.30
N ASP A 163 3.76 -2.93 8.23
CA ASP A 163 5.18 -3.25 8.01
C ASP A 163 5.35 -4.27 6.86
N LYS A 164 4.45 -5.27 6.79
CA LYS A 164 4.41 -6.24 5.68
C LYS A 164 4.04 -5.57 4.35
N ILE A 165 3.12 -4.60 4.32
CA ILE A 165 2.75 -3.87 3.10
C ILE A 165 3.94 -3.06 2.57
N VAL A 166 4.65 -2.33 3.44
CA VAL A 166 5.84 -1.56 3.02
C VAL A 166 6.89 -2.49 2.41
N THR A 167 7.18 -3.61 3.07
CA THR A 167 8.13 -4.62 2.58
C THR A 167 7.67 -5.23 1.25
N ALA A 168 6.42 -5.69 1.16
CA ALA A 168 5.87 -6.29 -0.04
C ALA A 168 5.85 -5.31 -1.21
N ARG A 169 5.45 -4.04 -0.95
CA ARG A 169 5.46 -3.03 -1.99
C ARG A 169 6.88 -2.80 -2.51
N ALA A 170 7.85 -2.59 -1.62
CA ALA A 170 9.25 -2.39 -2.01
C ALA A 170 9.81 -3.61 -2.77
N GLY A 171 9.49 -4.83 -2.33
CA GLY A 171 9.92 -6.07 -2.94
C GLY A 171 9.36 -6.30 -4.34
N ASP A 172 8.09 -5.97 -4.55
CA ASP A 172 7.47 -6.11 -5.87
C ASP A 172 7.95 -5.05 -6.89
N HIS A 173 8.37 -3.88 -6.41
CA HIS A 173 8.94 -2.81 -7.24
C HIS A 173 10.43 -3.00 -7.53
N GLY A 174 11.13 -3.63 -6.60
CA GLY A 174 12.57 -3.85 -6.64
C GLY A 174 13.11 -4.39 -7.96
N PRO A 175 12.55 -5.45 -8.57
CA PRO A 175 13.01 -5.95 -9.87
C PRO A 175 13.01 -4.91 -10.99
N TYR A 176 11.99 -4.04 -11.04
CA TYR A 176 11.89 -2.98 -12.04
C TYR A 176 12.89 -1.86 -11.78
N LEU A 177 13.05 -1.47 -10.51
CA LEU A 177 14.02 -0.48 -10.09
C LEU A 177 15.45 -0.95 -10.35
N LEU A 178 15.79 -2.17 -9.97
CA LEU A 178 17.12 -2.77 -10.16
C LEU A 178 17.47 -2.92 -11.64
N LYS A 179 16.53 -3.40 -12.46
CA LYS A 179 16.71 -3.48 -13.92
C LYS A 179 16.98 -2.10 -14.51
N SER A 180 16.13 -1.12 -14.18
CA SER A 180 16.26 0.24 -14.72
C SER A 180 17.55 0.90 -14.27
N ALA A 181 17.98 0.71 -13.02
CA ALA A 181 19.24 1.21 -12.51
C ALA A 181 20.45 0.61 -13.25
N GLY A 182 20.43 -0.71 -13.49
CA GLY A 182 21.52 -1.40 -14.20
C GLY A 182 21.62 -1.04 -15.68
N GLU A 183 20.53 -0.57 -16.28
CA GLU A 183 20.45 -0.17 -17.69
C GLU A 183 20.63 1.35 -17.90
N HIS A 184 20.55 2.15 -16.84
CA HIS A 184 20.59 3.60 -16.91
C HIS A 184 21.96 4.11 -17.40
N GLU A 185 21.97 4.98 -18.41
CA GLU A 185 23.20 5.47 -19.07
C GLU A 185 24.22 6.11 -18.12
N ARG A 186 23.75 6.70 -17.01
CA ARG A 186 24.62 7.36 -16.02
C ARG A 186 25.24 6.42 -15.00
N LEU A 187 24.66 5.23 -14.84
CA LEU A 187 25.04 4.25 -13.83
C LEU A 187 25.73 3.04 -14.46
N LYS A 188 25.27 2.60 -15.63
CA LYS A 188 25.76 1.41 -16.31
C LYS A 188 27.26 1.48 -16.57
N GLY A 189 28.00 0.51 -16.02
CA GLY A 189 29.46 0.40 -16.16
C GLY A 189 30.26 1.38 -15.30
N VAL A 190 29.59 2.25 -14.53
CA VAL A 190 30.23 3.27 -13.66
C VAL A 190 29.93 2.99 -12.20
N VAL A 191 28.66 2.72 -11.86
CA VAL A 191 28.18 2.49 -10.50
C VAL A 191 27.76 1.03 -10.37
N THR A 192 28.41 0.30 -9.46
CA THR A 192 28.00 -1.07 -9.13
C THR A 192 26.75 -1.04 -8.27
N ILE A 193 25.62 -1.44 -8.85
CA ILE A 193 24.32 -1.48 -8.18
C ILE A 193 24.33 -2.52 -7.04
N LYS A 194 24.02 -2.08 -5.82
CA LYS A 194 23.91 -2.95 -4.64
C LYS A 194 22.45 -3.22 -4.31
N LYS A 195 22.22 -4.44 -3.85
CA LYS A 195 20.87 -4.94 -3.54
C LYS A 195 20.67 -5.01 -2.04
N GLN A 196 19.52 -4.52 -1.58
CA GLN A 196 19.01 -4.76 -0.24
C GLN A 196 18.09 -5.97 -0.28
N LYS A 197 18.37 -6.98 0.55
CA LYS A 197 17.46 -8.11 0.75
C LYS A 197 16.32 -7.70 1.67
N LEU A 198 15.08 -7.96 1.25
CA LEU A 198 13.86 -7.64 1.99
C LEU A 198 13.25 -8.88 2.67
N GLY A 199 13.86 -10.05 2.47
CA GLY A 199 13.39 -11.32 3.00
C GLY A 199 12.64 -12.16 1.96
N PRO A 200 12.11 -13.33 2.35
CA PRO A 200 11.46 -14.25 1.44
C PRO A 200 10.19 -13.65 0.86
N ASN A 201 10.00 -13.75 -0.46
CA ASN A 201 8.72 -13.45 -1.10
C ASN A 201 7.71 -14.55 -0.74
N PRO A 202 6.64 -14.24 0.00
CA PRO A 202 5.73 -15.26 0.54
C PRO A 202 4.92 -16.01 -0.52
N VAL A 203 4.92 -15.53 -1.78
CA VAL A 203 4.16 -16.11 -2.89
C VAL A 203 5.03 -16.47 -4.11
N ALA A 204 6.36 -16.40 -3.98
CA ALA A 204 7.26 -16.76 -5.07
C ALA A 204 7.25 -18.28 -5.35
N ASN A 205 7.17 -18.63 -6.63
CA ASN A 205 7.31 -20.01 -7.10
C ASN A 205 8.16 -20.03 -8.38
N PRO A 206 9.42 -20.52 -8.35
CA PRO A 206 10.11 -21.11 -7.19
C PRO A 206 10.37 -20.11 -6.06
N PRO A 207 10.65 -20.57 -4.82
CA PRO A 207 10.98 -19.70 -3.70
C PRO A 207 12.11 -18.73 -4.04
N ALA A 208 11.91 -17.45 -3.77
CA ALA A 208 12.88 -16.40 -4.02
C ALA A 208 12.73 -15.30 -2.96
N ASP A 209 13.83 -14.60 -2.68
CA ASP A 209 13.81 -13.41 -1.84
C ASP A 209 13.34 -12.20 -2.63
N TRP A 210 12.62 -11.30 -1.97
CA TRP A 210 12.48 -9.93 -2.46
C TRP A 210 13.79 -9.17 -2.28
N GLU A 211 14.15 -8.41 -3.30
CA GLU A 211 15.32 -7.55 -3.31
C GLU A 211 14.94 -6.19 -3.88
N THR A 212 15.58 -5.12 -3.40
CA THR A 212 15.46 -3.77 -3.96
C THR A 212 16.83 -3.10 -4.07
N LEU A 213 16.88 -1.89 -4.61
CA LEU A 213 18.10 -1.08 -4.68
C LEU A 213 18.48 -0.58 -3.29
N ASP A 214 19.69 -0.91 -2.84
CA ASP A 214 20.28 -0.30 -1.64
C ASP A 214 20.95 1.02 -2.04
N TRP A 215 20.21 2.13 -1.91
CA TRP A 215 20.68 3.44 -2.33
C TRP A 215 21.95 3.86 -1.60
N THR A 216 21.97 3.74 -0.27
CA THR A 216 23.07 4.18 0.58
C THR A 216 24.33 3.36 0.32
N VAL A 217 24.21 2.02 0.30
CA VAL A 217 25.39 1.16 0.07
C VAL A 217 25.89 1.30 -1.37
N THR A 218 24.99 1.48 -2.35
CA THR A 218 25.38 1.75 -3.75
C THR A 218 26.17 3.05 -3.85
N GLU A 219 25.70 4.13 -3.21
CA GLU A 219 26.36 5.44 -3.23
C GLU A 219 27.73 5.40 -2.53
N ASP A 220 27.76 4.86 -1.31
CA ASP A 220 28.97 4.76 -0.50
C ASP A 220 30.06 3.94 -1.21
N GLU A 221 29.69 2.81 -1.81
CA GLU A 221 30.64 1.98 -2.53
C GLU A 221 31.13 2.65 -3.82
N ALA A 222 30.25 3.34 -4.55
CA ALA A 222 30.66 4.10 -5.73
C ALA A 222 31.69 5.19 -5.37
N LYS A 223 31.45 5.93 -4.27
CA LYS A 223 32.40 6.94 -3.75
C LYS A 223 33.74 6.30 -3.35
N ARG A 224 33.71 5.17 -2.63
CA ARG A 224 34.93 4.42 -2.26
C ARG A 224 35.71 3.92 -3.47
N ASN A 225 35.02 3.59 -4.57
CA ASN A 225 35.63 3.16 -5.83
C ASN A 225 36.02 4.32 -6.76
N GLY A 226 36.01 5.57 -6.28
CA GLY A 226 36.51 6.73 -7.01
C GLY A 226 35.51 7.43 -7.93
N VAL A 227 34.21 7.08 -7.85
CA VAL A 227 33.15 7.80 -8.56
C VAL A 227 32.77 9.05 -7.76
N ALA A 228 33.48 10.15 -8.00
CA ALA A 228 33.33 11.38 -7.24
C ALA A 228 31.92 12.01 -7.32
N ASP A 229 31.21 11.81 -8.44
CA ASP A 229 29.86 12.33 -8.73
C ASP A 229 28.75 11.28 -8.55
N ALA A 230 28.98 10.27 -7.70
CA ALA A 230 28.03 9.16 -7.50
C ALA A 230 26.64 9.62 -7.01
N ASP A 231 26.60 10.60 -6.12
CA ASP A 231 25.37 11.19 -5.58
C ASP A 231 24.58 11.92 -6.67
N GLU A 232 25.25 12.71 -7.52
CA GLU A 232 24.60 13.38 -8.65
C GLU A 232 24.01 12.36 -9.64
N ARG A 233 24.78 11.32 -9.98
CA ARG A 233 24.35 10.26 -10.91
C ARG A 233 23.13 9.50 -10.39
N LEU A 234 23.17 9.08 -9.13
CA LEU A 234 22.06 8.36 -8.49
C LEU A 234 20.85 9.26 -8.29
N GLY A 235 21.05 10.52 -7.91
CA GLY A 235 19.99 11.51 -7.78
C GLY A 235 19.28 11.75 -9.11
N LYS A 236 20.03 11.86 -10.20
CA LYS A 236 19.47 12.04 -11.54
C LYS A 236 18.71 10.80 -12.03
N PHE A 237 19.28 9.61 -11.84
CA PHE A 237 18.56 8.36 -12.11
C PHE A 237 17.24 8.29 -11.34
N ARG A 238 17.27 8.60 -10.03
CA ARG A 238 16.06 8.61 -9.19
C ARG A 238 15.01 9.58 -9.74
N ALA A 239 15.41 10.79 -10.12
CA ALA A 239 14.52 11.78 -10.71
C ALA A 239 13.92 11.33 -12.05
N ASP A 240 14.73 10.70 -12.90
CA ASP A 240 14.29 10.20 -14.21
C ASP A 240 13.34 8.98 -14.05
N PHE A 241 13.63 8.08 -13.13
CA PHE A 241 12.82 6.89 -12.85
C PHE A 241 11.47 7.24 -12.20
N TYR A 242 11.47 8.12 -11.20
CA TYR A 242 10.27 8.60 -10.50
C TYR A 242 9.72 9.91 -11.06
N LYS A 243 9.92 10.15 -12.36
CA LYS A 243 9.42 11.35 -13.03
C LYS A 243 7.90 11.49 -12.88
N ALA A 244 7.43 12.72 -12.74
CA ALA A 244 6.01 13.05 -12.61
C ALA A 244 5.15 12.39 -13.71
N GLY A 245 4.07 11.72 -13.30
CA GLY A 245 3.14 10.99 -14.16
C GLY A 245 3.62 9.59 -14.57
N SER A 246 4.74 9.10 -14.05
CA SER A 246 5.18 7.72 -14.28
C SER A 246 4.50 6.74 -13.32
N ILE A 247 4.32 5.51 -13.78
CA ILE A 247 3.80 4.40 -12.95
C ILE A 247 4.71 4.18 -11.73
N ALA A 248 6.02 4.33 -11.89
CA ALA A 248 6.98 4.22 -10.80
C ALA A 248 6.76 5.31 -9.75
N GLN A 249 6.51 6.56 -10.16
CA GLN A 249 6.20 7.65 -9.24
C GLN A 249 4.92 7.36 -8.43
N GLU A 250 3.85 6.94 -9.09
CA GLU A 250 2.59 6.64 -8.41
C GLU A 250 2.77 5.49 -7.43
N TYR A 251 3.55 4.46 -7.79
CA TYR A 251 3.87 3.37 -6.89
C TYR A 251 4.63 3.84 -5.64
N ASP A 252 5.66 4.67 -5.85
CA ASP A 252 6.49 5.24 -4.79
C ASP A 252 5.64 6.09 -3.84
N GLN A 253 4.73 6.90 -4.37
CA GLN A 253 3.80 7.69 -3.55
C GLN A 253 2.92 6.83 -2.63
N VAL A 254 2.49 5.65 -3.09
CA VAL A 254 1.73 4.72 -2.24
C VAL A 254 2.65 4.12 -1.15
N ILE A 255 3.87 3.69 -1.49
CA ILE A 255 4.86 3.22 -0.51
C ILE A 255 5.09 4.28 0.57
N GLU A 256 5.36 5.51 0.17
CA GLU A 256 5.62 6.63 1.09
C GLU A 256 4.39 6.95 1.96
N SER A 257 3.18 6.71 1.46
CA SER A 257 1.97 6.85 2.27
C SER A 257 1.92 5.81 3.39
N TYR A 258 2.28 4.55 3.11
CA TYR A 258 2.36 3.51 4.14
C TYR A 258 3.55 3.70 5.09
N LYS A 259 4.70 4.20 4.63
CA LYS A 259 5.81 4.57 5.52
C LYS A 259 5.40 5.66 6.52
N ARG A 260 4.62 6.65 6.12
CA ARG A 260 4.05 7.64 7.05
C ARG A 260 3.12 7.01 8.09
N VAL A 261 2.32 6.02 7.71
CA VAL A 261 1.52 5.23 8.68
C VAL A 261 2.44 4.54 9.67
N GLN A 262 3.50 3.87 9.17
CA GLN A 262 4.50 3.19 9.99
C GLN A 262 5.23 4.14 10.94
N GLU A 263 5.59 5.34 10.53
CA GLU A 263 6.19 6.36 11.40
C GLU A 263 5.21 6.88 12.44
N SER A 264 3.93 7.07 12.06
CA SER A 264 2.93 7.58 13.00
C SER A 264 2.67 6.66 14.19
N LYS A 265 2.98 5.35 14.06
CA LYS A 265 2.86 4.38 15.17
C LYS A 265 3.83 4.66 16.31
N THR A 266 4.93 5.39 16.06
CA THR A 266 5.90 5.77 17.10
C THR A 266 5.74 7.22 17.56
N THR A 267 5.18 8.09 16.72
CA THR A 267 5.03 9.52 17.04
C THR A 267 3.66 9.86 17.63
N CYS A 268 2.62 9.08 17.34
CA CYS A 268 1.23 9.38 17.73
C CYS A 268 0.63 8.36 18.71
N ARG A 269 1.35 7.29 19.02
CA ARG A 269 0.97 6.17 19.90
C ARG A 269 2.18 5.78 20.73
#